data_AF-A0A5L8LPA3-F1
#
_entry.id   AF-A0A5L8LPA3-F1
#
_cell.length_a   1.000
_cell.length_b   1.000
_cell.length_c   1.000
_cell.angle_alpha   90.00
_cell.angle_beta   90.00
_cell.angle_gamma   90.00
#
_symmetry.space_group_name_H-M   'P 1'
#
loop_
_entity.id
_entity.type
_entity.pdbx_description
1 polymer ?
#
loop_
_entity_poly.entity_id
_entity_poly.type
_entity_poly.pdbx_seq_one_letter_code
_entity_poly.pdbx_strand_id
1 'polypeptide(L)'
;MIKENIKFLRKQRKLTQQELGEILNVGQKTVSMWEKGNNNITLPTILKICEYFQISPNELLANNLADMELHRNLRNYNRLTHELQLKNGLNDFLKSNIVNMQLQKISKHIRSLKGVGFIEKLSESWSGNGEKMLLILLLFIKHLNKIELSHTTMSKKDFINMLKKFKISLKNIKLYSLILSEKDKINTIEWVENNLDEIDVNALFIDLRKDVEKIIINELNSFNYLIFKD
;
A
#
# COMPACT_ATOMS: atom_id res chain seq x y z
N MET A 1 -29.73 -49.77 8.89
CA MET A 1 -29.90 -48.31 8.90
C MET A 1 -29.60 -47.76 10.28
N ILE A 2 -30.54 -47.76 11.23
CA ILE A 2 -30.31 -47.17 12.58
C ILE A 2 -29.13 -47.78 13.35
N LYS A 3 -28.89 -49.09 13.22
CA LYS A 3 -27.78 -49.80 13.89
C LYS A 3 -26.40 -49.22 13.57
N GLU A 4 -26.17 -48.90 12.29
CA GLU A 4 -24.89 -48.38 11.81
C GLU A 4 -24.72 -46.92 12.24
N ASN A 5 -25.82 -46.15 12.23
CA ASN A 5 -25.83 -44.75 12.66
C ASN A 5 -25.55 -44.60 14.16
N ILE A 6 -26.14 -45.44 15.02
CA ILE A 6 -25.85 -45.45 16.47
C ILE A 6 -24.38 -45.76 16.72
N LYS A 7 -23.85 -46.80 16.06
CA LYS A 7 -22.44 -47.21 16.17
C LYS A 7 -21.49 -46.11 15.69
N PHE A 8 -21.84 -45.45 14.59
CA PHE A 8 -21.10 -44.32 14.04
C PHE A 8 -21.04 -43.15 15.03
N LEU A 9 -22.19 -42.68 15.51
CA LEU A 9 -22.30 -41.58 16.48
C LEU A 9 -21.53 -41.87 17.77
N ARG A 10 -21.64 -43.10 18.29
CA ARG A 10 -20.89 -43.53 19.47
C ARG A 10 -19.39 -43.42 19.26
N LYS A 11 -18.90 -43.93 18.12
CA LYS A 11 -17.48 -43.90 17.77
C LYS A 11 -16.97 -42.48 17.53
N GLN A 12 -17.78 -41.62 16.91
CA GLN A 12 -17.46 -40.21 16.70
C GLN A 12 -17.24 -39.48 18.03
N ARG A 13 -18.06 -39.79 19.05
CA ARG A 13 -17.89 -39.29 20.43
C ARG A 13 -16.85 -40.07 21.25
N LYS A 14 -16.16 -41.04 20.66
CA LYS A 14 -15.15 -41.92 21.30
C LYS A 14 -15.67 -42.68 22.52
N LEU A 15 -16.96 -43.03 22.54
CA LEU A 15 -17.59 -43.75 23.64
C LEU A 15 -17.48 -45.27 23.44
N THR A 16 -17.37 -46.01 24.52
CA THR A 16 -17.60 -47.45 24.61
C THR A 16 -19.11 -47.75 24.62
N GLN A 17 -19.49 -49.01 24.32
CA GLN A 17 -20.90 -49.42 24.40
C GLN A 17 -21.45 -49.32 25.84
N GLN A 18 -20.58 -49.47 26.84
CA GLN A 18 -20.94 -49.32 28.25
C GLN A 18 -21.24 -47.85 28.58
N GLU A 19 -20.33 -46.93 28.24
CA GLU A 19 -20.51 -45.50 28.50
C GLU A 19 -21.75 -44.95 27.80
N LEU A 20 -22.01 -45.34 26.54
CA LEU A 20 -23.24 -44.95 25.86
C LEU A 20 -24.49 -45.52 26.56
N GLY A 21 -24.39 -46.74 27.10
CA GLY A 21 -25.46 -47.35 27.87
C GLY A 21 -25.77 -46.54 29.13
N GLU A 22 -24.73 -46.21 29.91
CA GLU A 22 -24.84 -45.40 31.13
C GLU A 22 -25.47 -44.02 30.83
N ILE A 23 -25.03 -43.34 29.77
CA ILE A 23 -25.58 -42.05 29.31
C ILE A 23 -27.08 -42.16 28.97
N LEU A 24 -27.48 -43.24 28.29
CA LEU A 24 -28.86 -43.44 27.85
C LEU A 24 -29.74 -44.14 28.90
N ASN A 25 -29.16 -44.45 30.06
CA ASN A 25 -29.76 -45.22 31.14
C ASN A 25 -30.27 -46.61 30.69
N VAL A 26 -29.40 -47.36 30.00
CA VAL A 26 -29.61 -48.74 29.55
C VAL A 26 -28.35 -49.59 29.79
N GLY A 27 -28.48 -50.91 29.82
CA GLY A 27 -27.31 -51.79 29.93
C GLY A 27 -26.46 -51.82 28.66
N GLN A 28 -25.15 -52.07 28.79
CA GLN A 28 -24.22 -52.27 27.67
C GLN A 28 -24.71 -53.31 26.65
N LYS A 29 -25.34 -54.40 27.13
CA LYS A 29 -25.93 -55.44 26.28
C LYS A 29 -27.00 -54.88 25.35
N THR A 30 -27.80 -53.93 25.82
CA THR A 30 -28.86 -53.27 25.06
C THR A 30 -28.26 -52.45 23.90
N VAL A 31 -27.22 -51.66 24.17
CA VAL A 31 -26.48 -50.93 23.13
C VAL A 31 -25.86 -51.89 22.10
N SER A 32 -25.26 -53.00 22.58
CA SER A 32 -24.70 -54.04 21.71
C SER A 32 -25.77 -54.65 20.79
N MET A 33 -26.98 -54.90 21.29
CA MET A 33 -28.10 -55.41 20.49
C MET A 33 -28.54 -54.41 19.43
N TRP A 34 -28.63 -53.12 19.76
CA TRP A 34 -28.97 -52.07 18.80
C TRP A 34 -27.96 -52.01 17.66
N GLU A 35 -26.66 -52.03 17.96
CA GLU A 35 -25.59 -52.00 16.95
C GLU A 35 -25.52 -53.27 16.10
N LYS A 36 -26.03 -54.40 16.59
CA LYS A 36 -26.15 -55.65 15.82
C LYS A 36 -27.40 -55.68 14.93
N GLY A 37 -28.37 -54.80 15.17
CA GLY A 37 -29.60 -54.70 14.38
C GLY A 37 -30.77 -55.50 14.95
N ASN A 38 -30.79 -55.76 16.26
CA ASN A 38 -31.95 -56.37 16.91
C ASN A 38 -33.00 -55.29 17.21
N ASN A 39 -34.20 -55.41 16.63
CA ASN A 39 -35.17 -54.33 16.43
C ASN A 39 -36.07 -53.97 17.64
N ASN A 40 -35.54 -53.95 18.86
CA ASN A 40 -36.30 -53.56 20.06
C ASN A 40 -35.99 -52.13 20.54
N ILE A 41 -35.71 -51.19 19.63
CA ILE A 41 -35.50 -49.78 20.01
C ILE A 41 -36.85 -49.06 20.03
N THR A 42 -37.17 -48.42 21.15
CA THR A 42 -38.44 -47.70 21.30
C THR A 42 -38.29 -46.24 20.85
N LEU A 43 -39.41 -45.59 20.49
CA LEU A 43 -39.40 -44.17 20.13
C LEU A 43 -38.84 -43.27 21.27
N PRO A 44 -39.19 -43.47 22.56
CA PRO A 44 -38.54 -42.73 23.65
C PRO A 44 -37.01 -42.89 23.67
N THR A 45 -36.49 -44.08 23.38
CA THR A 45 -35.04 -44.31 23.28
C THR A 45 -34.43 -43.59 22.07
N ILE A 46 -35.10 -43.61 20.92
CA ILE A 46 -34.68 -42.86 19.73
C ILE A 46 -34.56 -41.37 20.05
N LEU A 47 -35.54 -40.79 20.75
CA LEU A 47 -35.51 -39.38 21.13
C LEU A 47 -34.36 -39.05 22.09
N LYS A 48 -34.09 -39.91 23.08
CA LYS A 48 -32.92 -39.77 23.98
C LYS A 48 -31.59 -39.80 23.22
N ILE A 49 -31.47 -40.69 22.24
CA ILE A 49 -30.29 -40.75 21.37
C ILE A 49 -30.15 -39.44 20.57
N CYS A 50 -31.24 -38.98 19.97
CA CYS A 50 -31.26 -37.73 19.19
C CYS A 50 -30.87 -36.52 20.04
N GLU A 51 -31.42 -36.41 21.25
CA GLU A 51 -31.12 -35.35 22.21
C GLU A 51 -29.63 -35.34 22.60
N TYR A 52 -29.09 -36.50 23.00
CA TYR A 52 -27.69 -36.60 23.40
C TYR A 52 -26.72 -36.26 22.27
N PHE A 53 -26.96 -36.78 21.06
CA PHE A 53 -26.10 -36.53 19.92
C PHE A 53 -26.38 -35.21 19.21
N GLN A 54 -27.42 -34.46 19.63
CA GLN A 54 -27.87 -33.21 19.01
C GLN A 54 -28.18 -33.35 17.52
N ILE A 55 -28.89 -34.43 17.18
CA ILE A 55 -29.34 -34.71 15.80
C ILE A 55 -30.85 -34.85 15.78
N SER A 56 -31.44 -34.71 14.60
CA SER A 56 -32.86 -34.97 14.40
C SER A 56 -33.16 -36.49 14.28
N PRO A 57 -34.38 -36.94 14.62
CA PRO A 57 -34.80 -38.31 14.33
C PRO A 57 -34.63 -38.71 12.86
N ASN A 58 -34.85 -37.76 11.94
CA ASN A 58 -34.66 -37.98 10.51
C ASN A 58 -33.19 -38.28 10.16
N GLU A 59 -32.23 -37.61 10.80
CA GLU A 59 -30.80 -37.88 10.61
C GLU A 59 -30.42 -39.25 11.19
N LEU A 60 -30.91 -39.60 12.38
CA LEU A 60 -30.66 -40.91 12.98
C LEU A 60 -31.23 -42.06 12.13
N LEU A 61 -32.36 -41.83 11.46
CA LEU A 61 -33.04 -42.81 10.61
C LEU A 61 -32.57 -42.81 9.16
N ALA A 62 -31.66 -41.92 8.77
CA ALA A 62 -31.14 -41.86 7.41
C ALA A 62 -30.44 -43.16 6.98
N ASN A 63 -30.41 -43.42 5.66
CA ASN A 63 -29.79 -44.63 5.10
C ASN A 63 -28.31 -44.78 5.49
N ASN A 64 -27.57 -43.68 5.47
CA ASN A 64 -26.18 -43.61 5.90
C ASN A 64 -25.86 -42.21 6.48
N LEU A 65 -25.83 -42.11 7.81
CA LEU A 65 -25.53 -40.85 8.50
C LEU A 65 -24.07 -40.41 8.30
N ALA A 66 -23.14 -41.36 8.19
CA ALA A 66 -21.72 -41.07 7.98
C ALA A 66 -21.48 -40.39 6.63
N ASP A 67 -22.10 -40.90 5.56
CA ASP A 67 -22.00 -40.29 4.23
C ASP A 67 -22.66 -38.90 4.20
N MET A 68 -23.84 -38.76 4.84
CA MET A 68 -24.52 -37.47 4.95
C MET A 68 -23.64 -36.42 5.66
N GLU A 69 -23.02 -36.79 6.78
CA GLU A 69 -22.13 -35.89 7.52
C GLU A 69 -20.87 -35.55 6.70
N LEU A 70 -20.28 -36.52 6.02
CA LEU A 70 -19.16 -36.29 5.10
C LEU A 70 -19.53 -35.28 4.01
N HIS A 71 -20.66 -35.48 3.33
CA HIS A 71 -21.14 -34.55 2.30
C HIS A 71 -21.43 -33.15 2.84
N ARG A 72 -22.01 -33.04 4.05
CA ARG A 72 -22.24 -31.76 4.72
C ARG A 72 -20.91 -31.05 5.01
N ASN A 73 -19.93 -31.78 5.54
CA ASN A 73 -18.61 -31.25 5.85
C ASN A 73 -17.85 -30.81 4.59
N LEU A 74 -17.90 -31.59 3.51
CA LEU A 74 -17.31 -31.22 2.21
C LEU A 74 -17.94 -29.96 1.64
N ARG A 75 -19.27 -29.83 1.72
CA ARG A 75 -19.98 -28.62 1.28
C ARG A 75 -19.54 -27.40 2.09
N ASN A 76 -19.42 -27.54 3.41
CA ASN A 76 -18.97 -26.47 4.29
C ASN A 76 -17.52 -26.06 4.01
N TYR A 77 -16.64 -27.04 3.83
CA TYR A 77 -15.25 -26.81 3.45
C TYR A 77 -15.14 -26.05 2.14
N ASN A 78 -15.84 -26.50 1.09
CA ASN A 78 -15.84 -25.85 -0.22
C ASN A 78 -16.35 -24.40 -0.15
N ARG A 79 -17.38 -24.14 0.66
CA ARG A 79 -17.89 -22.79 0.89
C ARG A 79 -16.84 -21.90 1.54
N LEU A 80 -16.19 -22.40 2.60
CA LEU A 80 -15.15 -21.65 3.31
C LEU A 80 -13.94 -21.37 2.41
N THR A 81 -13.50 -22.34 1.61
CA THR A 81 -12.40 -22.14 0.67
C THR A 81 -12.73 -21.11 -0.40
N HIS A 82 -13.97 -21.10 -0.89
CA HIS A 82 -14.42 -20.09 -1.85
C HIS A 82 -14.45 -18.69 -1.24
N GLU A 83 -14.97 -18.53 -0.01
CA GLU A 83 -14.98 -17.25 0.69
C GLU A 83 -13.55 -16.71 0.92
N LEU A 84 -12.60 -17.58 1.27
CA LEU A 84 -11.19 -17.23 1.43
C LEU A 84 -10.56 -16.79 0.11
N GLN A 85 -10.84 -17.48 -1.00
CA GLN A 85 -10.35 -17.09 -2.33
C GLN A 85 -10.88 -15.71 -2.75
N LEU A 86 -12.17 -15.43 -2.53
CA LEU A 86 -12.75 -14.11 -2.79
C LEU A 86 -12.08 -13.02 -1.95
N LYS A 87 -11.89 -13.27 -0.65
CA LYS A 87 -11.25 -12.31 0.25
C LYS A 87 -9.79 -12.03 -0.13
N ASN A 88 -9.06 -13.07 -0.54
CA ASN A 88 -7.68 -12.92 -1.00
C ASN A 88 -7.63 -12.14 -2.32
N GLY A 89 -8.48 -12.48 -3.30
CA GLY A 89 -8.57 -11.75 -4.56
C GLY A 89 -8.94 -10.27 -4.36
N LEU A 90 -9.87 -9.97 -3.44
CA LEU A 90 -10.20 -8.60 -3.06
C LEU A 90 -9.02 -7.88 -2.42
N ASN A 91 -8.29 -8.54 -1.51
CA ASN A 91 -7.10 -7.96 -0.88
C ASN A 91 -6.00 -7.66 -1.91
N ASP A 92 -5.77 -8.56 -2.87
CA ASP A 92 -4.78 -8.37 -3.93
C ASP A 92 -5.19 -7.25 -4.89
N PHE A 93 -6.48 -7.16 -5.23
CA PHE A 93 -7.05 -6.04 -5.99
C PHE A 93 -6.92 -4.71 -5.24
N LEU A 94 -7.22 -4.65 -3.95
CA LEU A 94 -7.06 -3.43 -3.15
C LEU A 94 -5.60 -3.02 -3.05
N LYS A 95 -4.69 -3.97 -2.80
CA LYS A 95 -3.24 -3.71 -2.77
C LYS A 95 -2.74 -3.18 -4.11
N SER A 96 -3.12 -3.81 -5.23
CA SER A 96 -2.68 -3.39 -6.55
C SER A 96 -3.22 -2.00 -6.90
N ASN A 97 -4.46 -1.68 -6.54
CA ASN A 97 -5.01 -0.33 -6.73
C ASN A 97 -4.35 0.71 -5.83
N ILE A 98 -4.04 0.39 -4.57
CA ILE A 98 -3.30 1.29 -3.68
C ILE A 98 -1.90 1.56 -4.24
N VAL A 99 -1.19 0.51 -4.67
CA VAL A 99 0.13 0.62 -5.32
C VAL A 99 0.01 1.44 -6.60
N ASN A 100 -0.99 1.21 -7.45
CA ASN A 100 -1.20 1.98 -8.68
C ASN A 100 -1.53 3.45 -8.40
N MET A 101 -2.36 3.77 -7.41
CA MET A 101 -2.62 5.15 -7.00
C MET A 101 -1.37 5.81 -6.42
N GLN A 102 -0.57 5.08 -5.63
CA GLN A 102 0.71 5.57 -5.13
C GLN A 102 1.70 5.79 -6.28
N LEU A 103 1.78 4.87 -7.24
CA LEU A 103 2.59 5.02 -8.46
C LEU A 103 2.08 6.14 -9.34
N GLN A 104 0.77 6.40 -9.41
CA GLN A 104 0.22 7.55 -10.12
C GLN A 104 0.60 8.86 -9.42
N LYS A 105 0.45 8.94 -8.09
CA LYS A 105 0.90 10.10 -7.29
C LYS A 105 2.41 10.30 -7.41
N ILE A 106 3.19 9.25 -7.25
CA ILE A 106 4.64 9.24 -7.43
C ILE A 106 4.99 9.56 -8.87
N SER A 107 4.23 9.14 -9.87
CA SER A 107 4.48 9.49 -11.28
C SER A 107 4.12 10.94 -11.57
N LYS A 108 3.12 11.50 -10.90
CA LYS A 108 2.77 12.93 -10.97
C LYS A 108 3.86 13.76 -10.32
N HIS A 109 4.38 13.31 -9.18
CA HIS A 109 5.57 13.88 -8.55
C HIS A 109 6.80 13.68 -9.45
N ILE A 110 7.08 12.49 -9.98
CA ILE A 110 8.21 12.22 -10.88
C ILE A 110 8.07 13.00 -12.20
N ARG A 111 6.86 13.24 -12.73
CA ARG A 111 6.65 14.10 -13.90
C ARG A 111 6.85 15.58 -13.56
N SER A 112 6.52 16.02 -12.35
CA SER A 112 6.89 17.36 -11.88
C SER A 112 8.39 17.47 -11.53
N LEU A 113 9.03 16.37 -11.11
CA LEU A 113 10.45 16.30 -10.72
C LEU A 113 11.38 16.02 -11.93
N LYS A 114 10.90 15.43 -13.03
CA LYS A 114 11.70 15.10 -14.23
C LYS A 114 12.01 16.31 -15.13
N GLY A 115 11.89 17.52 -14.62
CA GLY A 115 12.43 18.73 -15.26
C GLY A 115 11.67 19.23 -16.48
N VAL A 116 10.97 18.39 -17.25
CA VAL A 116 10.34 18.82 -18.52
C VAL A 116 9.34 19.97 -18.30
N GLY A 117 8.36 19.85 -17.40
CA GLY A 117 7.35 20.91 -17.22
C GLY A 117 7.87 22.19 -16.52
N PHE A 118 8.90 22.08 -15.69
CA PHE A 118 9.51 23.24 -15.02
C PHE A 118 10.50 23.95 -15.96
N ILE A 119 11.39 23.20 -16.62
CA ILE A 119 12.34 23.72 -17.61
C ILE A 119 11.60 24.27 -18.83
N GLU A 120 10.50 23.65 -19.28
CA GLU A 120 9.64 24.21 -20.35
C GLU A 120 9.05 25.55 -19.93
N LYS A 121 8.39 25.65 -18.75
CA LYS A 121 7.88 26.93 -18.23
C LYS A 121 8.96 28.00 -18.10
N LEU A 122 10.14 27.62 -17.62
CA LEU A 122 11.29 28.51 -17.54
C LEU A 122 11.73 28.97 -18.93
N SER A 123 11.94 28.04 -19.87
CA SER A 123 12.40 28.30 -21.24
C SER A 123 11.41 29.14 -22.05
N GLU A 124 10.10 28.88 -21.93
CA GLU A 124 9.03 29.63 -22.59
C GLU A 124 8.93 31.06 -22.08
N SER A 125 9.26 31.29 -20.80
CA SER A 125 9.21 32.60 -20.15
C SER A 125 10.44 33.48 -20.44
N TRP A 126 11.48 32.93 -21.09
CA TRP A 126 12.81 33.51 -21.08
C TRP A 126 13.35 33.83 -22.48
N SER A 127 13.49 35.13 -22.76
CA SER A 127 14.37 35.64 -23.82
C SER A 127 15.38 36.63 -23.21
N GLY A 128 16.67 36.41 -23.47
CA GLY A 128 17.81 37.26 -23.05
C GLY A 128 18.05 37.38 -21.53
N ASN A 129 17.08 37.91 -20.78
CA ASN A 129 17.12 38.13 -19.33
C ASN A 129 16.98 36.83 -18.52
N GLY A 130 16.39 35.79 -19.10
CA GLY A 130 16.20 34.50 -18.43
C GLY A 130 17.50 33.77 -18.11
N GLU A 131 18.53 33.93 -18.95
CA GLU A 131 19.84 33.34 -18.72
C GLU A 131 20.49 33.91 -17.45
N LYS A 132 20.37 35.22 -17.23
CA LYS A 132 20.83 35.85 -15.98
C LYS A 132 20.06 35.35 -14.76
N MET A 133 18.76 35.12 -14.92
CA MET A 133 17.90 34.58 -13.89
C MET A 133 18.31 33.15 -13.50
N LEU A 134 18.60 32.29 -14.49
CA LEU A 134 19.16 30.95 -14.27
C LEU A 134 20.45 30.99 -13.49
N LEU A 135 21.37 31.87 -13.89
CA LEU A 135 22.65 32.02 -13.23
C LEU A 135 22.48 32.43 -11.77
N ILE A 136 21.55 33.34 -11.48
CA ILE A 136 21.24 33.77 -10.11
C ILE A 136 20.64 32.63 -9.30
N LEU A 137 19.66 31.89 -9.85
CA LEU A 137 19.08 30.73 -9.20
C LEU A 137 20.14 29.65 -8.94
N LEU A 138 20.98 29.34 -9.92
CA LEU A 138 22.08 28.38 -9.78
C LEU A 138 23.06 28.76 -8.67
N LEU A 139 23.50 30.03 -8.64
CA LEU A 139 24.40 30.54 -7.61
C LEU A 139 23.76 30.49 -6.22
N PHE A 140 22.46 30.81 -6.13
CA PHE A 140 21.72 30.73 -4.89
C PHE A 140 21.62 29.30 -4.37
N ILE A 141 21.32 28.32 -5.23
CA ILE A 141 21.28 26.91 -4.85
C ILE A 141 22.64 26.39 -4.40
N LYS A 142 23.72 26.74 -5.11
CA LYS A 142 25.09 26.43 -4.67
C LYS A 142 25.39 26.99 -3.28
N HIS A 143 24.84 28.16 -2.95
CA HIS A 143 24.93 28.73 -1.61
C HIS A 143 24.10 27.96 -0.59
N LEU A 144 22.86 27.58 -0.91
CA LEU A 144 22.04 26.74 -0.03
C LEU A 144 22.70 25.40 0.28
N ASN A 145 23.38 24.77 -0.70
CA ASN A 145 24.11 23.51 -0.50
C ASN A 145 25.28 23.61 0.47
N LYS A 146 25.87 24.80 0.65
CA LYS A 146 26.94 25.03 1.63
C LYS A 146 26.44 25.23 3.04
N ILE A 147 25.14 25.52 3.19
CA ILE A 147 24.47 25.62 4.48
C ILE A 147 23.93 24.22 4.76
N GLU A 148 24.32 23.58 5.88
CA GLU A 148 23.75 22.29 6.30
C GLU A 148 22.28 22.46 6.70
N LEU A 149 21.40 22.62 5.70
CA LEU A 149 19.96 22.64 5.87
C LEU A 149 19.48 21.20 6.09
N SER A 150 18.72 20.98 7.16
CA SER A 150 18.07 19.69 7.42
C SER A 150 17.24 19.24 6.23
N HIS A 151 17.12 17.92 6.03
CA HIS A 151 16.49 17.26 4.86
C HIS A 151 14.98 17.49 4.68
N THR A 152 14.42 18.58 5.20
CA THR A 152 12.99 18.86 5.18
C THR A 152 12.64 19.94 4.17
N THR A 153 11.45 19.81 3.59
CA THR A 153 10.78 20.76 2.67
C THR A 153 11.02 22.23 3.01
N MET A 154 11.08 23.09 1.99
CA MET A 154 11.22 24.54 2.17
C MET A 154 9.94 25.24 1.72
N SER A 155 9.43 26.15 2.55
CA SER A 155 8.28 26.97 2.15
C SER A 155 8.70 28.01 1.11
N LYS A 156 7.77 28.40 0.23
CA LYS A 156 7.97 29.50 -0.73
C LYS A 156 8.43 30.77 -0.05
N LYS A 157 7.82 31.09 1.10
CA LYS A 157 8.16 32.27 1.91
C LYS A 157 9.61 32.23 2.38
N ASP A 158 10.07 31.09 2.88
CA ASP A 158 11.44 30.95 3.38
C ASP A 158 12.44 30.98 2.23
N PHE A 159 12.15 30.33 1.11
CA PHE A 159 12.98 30.39 -0.11
C PHE A 159 13.19 31.82 -0.59
N ILE A 160 12.12 32.59 -0.71
CA ILE A 160 12.18 34.00 -1.13
C ILE A 160 12.99 34.83 -0.12
N ASN A 161 12.76 34.62 1.18
CA ASN A 161 13.50 35.34 2.21
C ASN A 161 15.00 35.03 2.16
N MET A 162 15.36 33.78 1.90
CA MET A 162 16.75 33.36 1.74
C MET A 162 17.35 33.93 0.45
N LEU A 163 16.61 33.93 -0.67
CA LEU A 163 17.04 34.52 -1.94
C LEU A 163 17.27 36.03 -1.83
N LYS A 164 16.40 36.74 -1.09
CA LYS A 164 16.58 38.17 -0.77
C LYS A 164 17.89 38.40 0.00
N LYS A 165 18.15 37.61 1.04
CA LYS A 165 19.35 37.71 1.89
C LYS A 165 20.63 37.22 1.22
N PHE A 166 20.54 36.35 0.23
CA PHE A 166 21.67 35.77 -0.48
C PHE A 166 22.53 36.88 -1.12
N LYS A 167 23.82 36.92 -0.78
CA LYS A 167 24.77 37.82 -1.45
C LYS A 167 25.48 37.06 -2.56
N ILE A 168 25.45 37.61 -3.77
CA ILE A 168 26.21 37.07 -4.89
C ILE A 168 27.70 37.27 -4.59
N SER A 169 28.36 36.22 -4.08
CA SER A 169 29.80 36.26 -3.80
C SER A 169 30.58 35.93 -5.06
N LEU A 170 31.13 36.96 -5.69
CA LEU A 170 31.81 36.91 -6.99
C LEU A 170 33.22 36.29 -6.94
N LYS A 171 33.62 35.70 -5.81
CA LYS A 171 35.03 35.40 -5.52
C LYS A 171 35.67 34.32 -6.42
N ASN A 172 34.88 33.51 -7.11
CA ASN A 172 35.42 32.34 -7.79
C ASN A 172 35.39 32.39 -9.33
N ILE A 173 34.70 33.35 -9.97
CA ILE A 173 34.68 33.46 -11.43
C ILE A 173 34.61 34.95 -11.82
N LYS A 174 35.73 35.49 -12.33
CA LYS A 174 35.88 36.89 -12.80
C LYS A 174 34.83 37.30 -13.85
N LEU A 175 34.17 36.35 -14.51
CA LEU A 175 33.17 36.62 -15.54
C LEU A 175 31.79 37.01 -14.97
N TYR A 176 31.36 36.45 -13.83
CA TYR A 176 30.00 36.70 -13.30
C TYR A 176 29.78 38.14 -12.84
N SER A 177 30.83 38.80 -12.34
CA SER A 177 30.76 40.18 -11.85
C SER A 177 30.51 41.19 -12.96
N LEU A 178 30.76 40.80 -14.20
CA LEU A 178 30.56 41.63 -15.39
C LEU A 178 29.17 41.44 -16.01
N ILE A 179 28.45 40.38 -15.64
CA ILE A 179 27.23 39.92 -16.34
C ILE A 179 25.97 40.12 -15.47
N LEU A 180 26.08 39.94 -14.15
CA LEU A 180 24.95 39.99 -13.22
C LEU A 180 24.95 41.29 -12.42
N SER A 181 23.81 41.98 -12.41
CA SER A 181 23.56 43.19 -11.61
C SER A 181 22.59 42.92 -10.45
N GLU A 182 22.57 43.82 -9.46
CA GLU A 182 21.54 43.78 -8.40
C GLU A 182 20.12 43.92 -8.97
N LYS A 183 19.96 44.61 -10.10
CA LYS A 183 18.68 44.69 -10.82
C LYS A 183 18.24 43.31 -11.33
N ASP A 184 19.16 42.51 -11.86
CA ASP A 184 18.85 41.15 -12.31
C ASP A 184 18.41 40.26 -11.15
N LYS A 185 19.00 40.45 -9.96
CA LYS A 185 18.59 39.75 -8.74
C LYS A 185 17.19 40.15 -8.28
N ILE A 186 16.88 41.45 -8.29
CA ILE A 186 15.53 41.94 -7.96
C ILE A 186 14.50 41.34 -8.92
N ASN A 187 14.77 41.39 -10.23
CA ASN A 187 13.89 40.81 -11.24
C ASN A 187 13.70 39.29 -11.03
N THR A 188 14.76 38.58 -10.63
CA THR A 188 14.69 37.14 -10.31
C THR A 188 13.77 36.89 -9.11
N ILE A 189 13.86 37.70 -8.06
CA ILE A 189 13.02 37.59 -6.86
C ILE A 189 11.55 37.85 -7.21
N GLU A 190 11.28 38.93 -7.95
CA GLU A 190 9.92 39.28 -8.37
C GLU A 190 9.31 38.20 -9.27
N TRP A 191 10.11 37.64 -10.18
CA TRP A 191 9.66 36.52 -11.01
C TRP A 191 9.34 35.28 -10.17
N VAL A 192 10.19 34.91 -9.21
CA VAL A 192 9.97 33.77 -8.29
C VAL A 192 8.67 33.98 -7.47
N GLU A 193 8.46 35.20 -6.98
CA GLU A 193 7.26 35.58 -6.23
C GLU A 193 5.99 35.40 -7.06
N ASN A 194 6.02 35.80 -8.33
CA ASN A 194 4.84 35.83 -9.19
C ASN A 194 4.55 34.50 -9.90
N ASN A 195 5.58 33.67 -10.15
CA ASN A 195 5.46 32.55 -11.09
C ASN A 195 5.64 31.16 -10.47
N LEU A 196 6.22 31.06 -9.28
CA LEU A 196 6.47 29.76 -8.64
C LEU A 196 5.49 29.49 -7.51
N ASP A 197 4.92 28.29 -7.44
CA ASP A 197 4.12 27.86 -6.31
C ASP A 197 4.95 27.09 -5.24
N GLU A 198 4.30 26.62 -4.17
CA GLU A 198 4.97 25.83 -3.12
C GLU A 198 5.57 24.52 -3.64
N ILE A 199 4.96 23.92 -4.67
CA ILE A 199 5.44 22.68 -5.26
C ILE A 199 6.69 22.98 -6.09
N ASP A 200 6.67 24.05 -6.88
CA ASP A 200 7.81 24.49 -7.68
C ASP A 200 9.01 24.85 -6.79
N VAL A 201 8.80 25.55 -5.68
CA VAL A 201 9.87 25.86 -4.71
C VAL A 201 10.44 24.61 -4.07
N ASN A 202 9.60 23.65 -3.69
CA ASN A 202 10.08 22.39 -3.15
C ASN A 202 10.82 21.55 -4.20
N ALA A 203 10.38 21.56 -5.46
CA ALA A 203 11.09 20.93 -6.56
C ALA A 203 12.46 21.59 -6.79
N LEU A 204 12.52 22.92 -6.86
CA LEU A 204 13.77 23.68 -6.92
C LEU A 204 14.69 23.31 -5.73
N PHE A 205 14.14 23.25 -4.52
CA PHE A 205 14.95 22.92 -3.36
C PHE A 205 15.39 21.45 -3.29
N ILE A 206 14.61 20.49 -3.79
CA ILE A 206 14.90 19.06 -3.65
C ILE A 206 15.69 18.56 -4.88
N ASP A 207 15.23 18.86 -6.09
CA ASP A 207 15.82 18.37 -7.33
C ASP A 207 17.15 19.08 -7.64
N LEU A 208 17.26 20.39 -7.37
CA LEU A 208 18.46 21.14 -7.75
C LEU A 208 19.68 20.87 -6.87
N ARG A 209 19.53 20.13 -5.76
CA ARG A 209 20.66 19.88 -4.85
C ARG A 209 21.69 18.89 -5.39
N LYS A 210 21.36 18.03 -6.37
CA LYS A 210 22.30 17.02 -6.89
C LYS A 210 22.40 16.92 -8.41
N ASP A 211 21.30 17.02 -9.15
CA ASP A 211 21.28 16.72 -10.59
C ASP A 211 21.09 17.95 -11.48
N VAL A 212 20.49 19.03 -10.97
CA VAL A 212 20.12 20.17 -11.82
C VAL A 212 21.24 21.16 -12.04
N GLU A 213 22.33 21.12 -11.27
CA GLU A 213 23.56 21.82 -11.68
C GLU A 213 23.99 21.35 -13.09
N LYS A 214 23.97 20.05 -13.34
CA LYS A 214 24.29 19.49 -14.67
C LYS A 214 23.24 19.87 -15.73
N ILE A 215 21.96 19.87 -15.37
CA ILE A 215 20.87 20.20 -16.30
C ILE A 215 20.89 21.70 -16.65
N ILE A 216 21.02 22.60 -15.69
CA ILE A 216 21.15 24.05 -15.95
C ILE A 216 22.41 24.32 -16.76
N ILE A 217 23.55 23.68 -16.46
CA ILE A 217 24.78 23.83 -17.25
C ILE A 217 24.57 23.38 -18.71
N ASN A 218 23.77 22.33 -18.96
CA ASN A 218 23.48 21.85 -20.30
C ASN A 218 22.50 22.74 -21.08
N GLU A 219 21.65 23.50 -20.39
CA GLU A 219 20.69 24.46 -20.99
C GLU A 219 21.29 25.87 -21.15
N LEU A 220 22.48 26.13 -20.61
CA LEU A 220 23.20 27.38 -20.84
C LEU A 220 23.82 27.38 -22.25
N ASN A 221 23.73 28.52 -22.95
CA ASN A 221 24.34 28.67 -24.28
C ASN A 221 25.85 28.34 -24.25
N SER A 222 26.40 27.92 -25.39
CA SER A 222 27.78 27.39 -25.54
C SER A 222 28.88 28.24 -24.88
N PHE A 223 28.66 29.55 -24.78
CA PHE A 223 29.57 30.49 -24.14
C PHE A 223 29.63 30.34 -22.60
N ASN A 224 28.48 30.03 -21.99
CA ASN A 224 28.36 29.82 -20.55
C ASN A 224 28.74 28.40 -20.15
N TYR A 225 28.52 27.39 -21.00
CA TYR A 225 28.97 26.01 -20.76
C TYR A 225 30.48 25.91 -20.41
N LEU A 226 31.33 26.72 -21.05
CA LEU A 226 32.78 26.79 -20.81
C LEU A 226 33.16 27.37 -19.44
N ILE A 227 32.27 28.12 -18.79
CA ILE A 227 32.53 28.79 -17.50
C ILE A 227 32.24 27.85 -16.32
N PHE A 228 31.38 26.86 -16.51
CA PHE A 228 30.87 25.99 -15.44
C PHE A 228 31.48 24.58 -15.41
N LYS A 229 32.44 24.29 -16.30
CA LYS A 229 33.03 22.95 -16.46
C LYS A 229 34.20 22.65 -15.52
N ASP A 230 34.66 23.64 -14.74
CA ASP A 230 35.76 23.49 -13.78
C ASP A 230 35.29 23.56 -12.31
#